data_AF-A0A1V5IAP3-F1
#
_entry.id   AF-A0A1V5IAP3-F1
#
_cell.length_a   1.000
_cell.length_b   1.000
_cell.length_c   1.000
_cell.angle_alpha   90.00
_cell.angle_beta   90.00
_cell.angle_gamma   90.00
#
_symmetry.space_group_name_H-M   'P 1'
#
loop_
_entity.id
_entity.type
_entity.pdbx_description
1 polymer ?
#
loop_
_entity_poly.entity_id
_entity_poly.type
_entity_poly.pdbx_seq_one_letter_code
_entity_poly.pdbx_strand_id
1 'polypeptide(L)'
;MAASALGVATEASLADYFRLTRAQARDAIAVLCAEGCIEEVRVVGWRDTAYLWSAARVPRSVHVEALVSPFDSLVWHRPRTEALFGVRYRLEIYTPAPQRIHGYYVLPFVFGDTIGARVDLKADRAAGVLRVPQLTWEPGAPPEAREALERELEALAGWLGLADVAGPGLR
;
A
#
# COMPACT_ATOMS: atom_id res chain seq x y z
N MET A 1 12.32 2.41 13.55
CA MET A 1 12.78 3.58 12.76
C MET A 1 12.05 3.60 11.41
N ALA A 2 11.98 4.72 10.70
CA ALA A 2 11.33 4.77 9.39
C ALA A 2 12.05 3.86 8.37
N ALA A 3 13.39 3.89 8.37
CA ALA A 3 14.21 3.05 7.48
C ALA A 3 13.94 1.55 7.67
N SER A 4 13.84 1.07 8.92
CA SER A 4 13.56 -0.34 9.19
C SER A 4 12.19 -0.80 8.70
N ALA A 5 11.19 0.08 8.72
CA ALA A 5 9.85 -0.22 8.21
C ALA A 5 9.78 -0.17 6.67
N LEU A 6 10.53 0.74 6.05
CA LEU A 6 10.48 0.98 4.61
C LEU A 6 11.47 0.12 3.81
N GLY A 7 12.50 -0.43 4.46
CA GLY A 7 13.56 -1.22 3.82
C GLY A 7 14.51 -0.35 2.98
N VAL A 8 14.02 0.21 1.87
CA VAL A 8 14.73 1.16 1.01
C VAL A 8 13.88 2.40 0.80
N ALA A 9 14.41 3.60 1.00
CA ALA A 9 13.61 4.82 0.97
C ALA A 9 14.42 6.07 0.58
N THR A 10 13.78 7.01 -0.13
CA THR A 10 14.33 8.34 -0.36
C THR A 10 14.23 9.21 0.89
N GLU A 11 14.97 10.32 0.96
CA GLU A 11 14.83 11.34 2.03
C GLU A 11 13.37 11.78 2.18
N ALA A 12 12.65 11.98 1.06
CA ALA A 12 11.24 12.35 1.08
C ALA A 12 10.38 11.31 1.80
N SER A 13 10.61 10.04 1.49
CA SER A 13 9.84 8.93 2.08
C SER A 13 10.14 8.77 3.58
N LEU A 14 11.40 8.94 3.99
CA LEU A 14 11.80 8.88 5.39
C LEU A 14 11.22 10.05 6.19
N ALA A 15 11.22 11.25 5.62
CA ALA A 15 10.60 12.43 6.22
C ALA A 15 9.09 12.25 6.39
N ASP A 16 8.41 11.76 5.34
CA ASP A 16 6.95 11.60 5.34
C ASP A 16 6.46 10.60 6.40
N TYR A 17 7.22 9.53 6.64
CA TYR A 17 6.86 8.45 7.57
C TYR A 17 6.52 8.94 8.98
N PHE A 18 7.31 9.90 9.50
CA PHE A 18 7.06 10.54 10.80
C PHE A 18 6.63 12.01 10.69
N ARG A 19 6.25 12.46 9.48
CA ARG A 19 5.87 13.86 9.19
C ARG A 19 6.93 14.87 9.62
N LEU A 20 8.21 14.52 9.45
CA LEU A 20 9.34 15.39 9.73
C LEU A 20 9.51 16.44 8.64
N THR A 21 10.12 17.57 9.01
CA THR A 21 10.65 18.49 8.00
C THR A 21 11.83 17.85 7.26
N ARG A 22 12.10 18.31 6.04
CA ARG A 22 13.25 17.83 5.26
C ARG A 22 14.59 18.08 5.96
N ALA A 23 14.71 19.18 6.73
CA ALA A 23 15.92 19.46 7.51
C ALA A 23 16.14 18.41 8.61
N GLN A 24 15.12 18.15 9.43
CA GLN A 24 15.17 17.10 10.46
C GLN A 24 15.50 15.73 9.88
N ALA A 25 14.90 15.39 8.74
CA ALA A 25 15.19 14.13 8.07
C ALA A 25 16.65 14.03 7.60
N ARG A 26 17.21 15.09 7.01
CA ARG A 26 18.62 15.10 6.59
C ARG A 26 19.58 14.95 7.75
N ASP A 27 19.36 15.66 8.84
CA ASP A 27 20.22 15.58 10.02
C ASP A 27 20.20 14.16 10.59
N ALA A 28 19.01 13.55 10.71
CA ALA A 28 18.86 12.17 11.16
C ALA A 28 19.49 11.15 10.19
N ILE A 29 19.33 11.34 8.87
CA ILE A 29 19.95 10.48 7.86
C ILE A 29 21.47 10.53 7.97
N ALA A 30 22.06 11.72 8.13
CA ALA A 30 23.51 11.86 8.26
C ALA A 30 24.06 11.10 9.48
N VAL A 31 23.37 11.19 10.63
CA VAL A 31 23.71 10.43 11.84
C VAL A 31 23.60 8.93 11.59
N LEU A 32 22.48 8.46 11.03
CA LEU A 32 22.25 7.03 10.78
C LEU A 32 23.23 6.44 9.74
N CYS A 33 23.64 7.22 8.74
CA CYS A 33 24.71 6.82 7.82
C CYS A 33 26.05 6.69 8.55
N ALA A 34 26.41 7.66 9.40
CA ALA A 34 27.66 7.62 10.16
C ALA A 34 27.71 6.46 11.15
N GLU A 35 26.55 6.07 11.70
CA GLU A 35 26.40 4.90 12.58
C GLU A 35 26.30 3.56 11.83
N GLY A 36 26.31 3.56 10.49
CA GLY A 36 26.14 2.34 9.68
C GLY A 36 24.74 1.71 9.78
N CYS A 37 23.77 2.45 10.31
CA CYS A 37 22.38 2.00 10.43
C CYS A 37 21.71 1.96 9.05
N ILE A 38 22.02 2.91 8.17
CA ILE A 38 21.55 2.96 6.79
C ILE A 38 22.72 3.18 5.83
N GLU A 39 22.54 2.76 4.58
CA GLU A 39 23.51 2.90 3.50
C GLU A 39 22.92 3.69 2.34
N GLU A 40 23.68 4.64 1.79
CA GLU A 40 23.29 5.33 0.56
C GLU A 40 23.36 4.37 -0.63
N VAL A 41 22.26 4.27 -1.39
CA VAL A 41 22.14 3.35 -2.53
C VAL A 41 21.48 4.02 -3.73
N ARG A 42 21.67 3.41 -4.90
CA ARG A 42 20.96 3.76 -6.15
C ARG A 42 19.98 2.66 -6.50
N VAL A 43 18.71 3.02 -6.66
CA VAL A 43 17.65 2.12 -7.10
C VAL A 43 17.39 2.36 -8.58
N VAL A 44 17.38 1.28 -9.38
CA VAL A 44 17.11 1.37 -10.82
C VAL A 44 15.71 1.97 -11.04
N GLY A 45 15.61 2.95 -11.95
CA GLY A 45 14.37 3.66 -12.23
C GLY A 45 14.05 4.80 -11.27
N TRP A 46 14.76 4.94 -10.16
CA TRP A 46 14.58 6.06 -9.23
C TRP A 46 15.53 7.21 -9.58
N ARG A 47 15.01 8.44 -9.53
CA ARG A 47 15.79 9.65 -9.80
C ARG A 47 16.63 10.07 -8.60
N ASP A 48 16.01 10.04 -7.42
CA ASP A 48 16.61 10.50 -6.18
C ASP A 48 17.49 9.42 -5.56
N THR A 49 18.50 9.86 -4.80
CA THR A 49 19.25 9.00 -3.89
C THR A 49 18.30 8.30 -2.90
N ALA A 50 18.55 7.03 -2.65
CA ALA A 50 17.82 6.23 -1.67
C ALA A 50 18.76 5.75 -0.57
N TYR A 51 18.16 5.32 0.53
CA TYR A 51 18.84 4.81 1.70
C TYR A 51 18.28 3.44 2.03
N LEU A 52 19.16 2.45 2.10
CA LEU A 52 18.87 1.06 2.46
C LEU A 52 19.09 0.89 3.96
N TRP A 53 18.11 0.31 4.65
CA TRP A 53 18.30 -0.17 6.01
C TRP A 53 19.33 -1.30 6.02
N SER A 54 20.39 -1.20 6.83
CA SER A 54 21.52 -2.14 6.83
C SER A 54 21.11 -3.60 7.07
N ALA A 55 20.06 -3.83 7.86
CA ALA A 55 19.51 -5.16 8.11
C ALA A 55 18.29 -5.50 7.22
N ALA A 56 18.06 -4.78 6.12
CA ALA A 56 17.00 -5.10 5.18
C ALA A 56 17.26 -6.44 4.50
N ARG A 57 16.21 -7.26 4.39
CA ARG A 57 16.28 -8.52 3.65
C ARG A 57 16.15 -8.22 2.16
N VAL A 58 16.99 -8.86 1.35
CA VAL A 58 16.90 -8.83 -0.13
C VAL A 58 16.54 -10.23 -0.62
N PRO A 59 15.24 -10.60 -0.60
CA PRO A 59 14.82 -11.93 -1.02
C PRO A 59 14.88 -12.07 -2.55
N ARG A 60 14.99 -13.31 -3.03
CA ARG A 60 14.93 -13.63 -4.48
C ARG A 60 13.54 -13.45 -5.07
N SER A 61 12.51 -13.62 -4.25
CA SER A 61 11.10 -13.42 -4.59
C SER A 61 10.35 -12.97 -3.34
N VAL A 62 9.26 -12.25 -3.54
CA VAL A 62 8.33 -11.85 -2.48
C VAL A 62 6.93 -12.24 -2.94
N HIS A 63 6.13 -12.79 -2.02
CA HIS A 63 4.73 -13.07 -2.25
C HIS A 63 3.92 -12.53 -1.08
N VAL A 64 3.03 -11.59 -1.38
CA VAL A 64 2.13 -10.97 -0.40
C VAL A 64 0.72 -11.03 -0.97
N GLU A 65 -0.26 -11.36 -0.13
CA GLU A 65 -1.69 -11.25 -0.40
C GLU A 65 -2.24 -10.38 0.72
N ALA A 66 -2.66 -9.15 0.43
CA ALA A 66 -3.12 -8.26 1.48
C ALA A 66 -4.03 -7.14 0.94
N LEU A 67 -5.16 -6.93 1.61
CA LEU A 67 -5.91 -5.68 1.51
C LEU A 67 -5.23 -4.60 2.37
N VAL A 68 -4.75 -3.55 1.72
CA VAL A 68 -3.97 -2.49 2.34
C VAL A 68 -4.88 -1.35 2.77
N SER A 69 -4.83 -1.00 4.05
CA SER A 69 -5.54 0.16 4.57
C SER A 69 -5.13 1.43 3.80
N PRO A 70 -6.07 2.35 3.49
CA PRO A 70 -5.74 3.64 2.88
C PRO A 70 -4.77 4.50 3.71
N PHE A 71 -4.60 4.16 4.99
CA PHE A 71 -3.72 4.83 5.94
C PHE A 71 -2.44 4.04 6.24
N ASP A 72 -2.21 2.92 5.54
CA ASP A 72 -0.99 2.15 5.70
C ASP A 72 0.23 2.92 5.17
N SER A 73 1.37 2.71 5.82
CA SER A 73 2.64 3.31 5.43
C SER A 73 3.11 2.95 4.01
N LEU A 74 2.60 1.85 3.46
CA LEU A 74 2.85 1.41 2.10
C LEU A 74 2.27 2.36 1.05
N VAL A 75 1.11 2.97 1.33
CA VAL A 75 0.30 3.69 0.32
C VAL A 75 0.04 5.17 0.64
N TRP A 76 0.32 5.60 1.87
CA TRP A 76 0.05 6.99 2.28
C TRP A 76 0.98 8.02 1.62
N HIS A 77 2.19 7.62 1.22
CA HIS A 77 3.20 8.47 0.58
C HIS A 77 3.16 8.17 -0.92
N ARG A 78 2.22 8.83 -1.60
CA ARG A 78 1.83 8.53 -2.99
C ARG A 78 3.00 8.51 -3.98
N PRO A 79 3.98 9.44 -3.93
CA PRO A 79 5.13 9.37 -4.83
C PRO A 79 5.94 8.08 -4.68
N ARG A 80 6.06 7.55 -3.46
CA ARG A 80 6.72 6.27 -3.21
C ARG A 80 5.89 5.11 -3.75
N THR A 81 4.58 5.12 -3.51
CA THR A 81 3.69 4.07 -4.02
C THR A 81 3.73 3.98 -5.54
N GLU A 82 3.72 5.13 -6.23
CA GLU A 82 3.88 5.20 -7.68
C GLU A 82 5.27 4.71 -8.12
N ALA A 83 6.33 5.07 -7.41
CA ALA A 83 7.70 4.63 -7.73
C ALA A 83 7.94 3.12 -7.49
N LEU A 84 7.20 2.50 -6.56
CA LEU A 84 7.32 1.07 -6.26
C LEU A 84 6.41 0.21 -7.14
N PHE A 85 5.16 0.62 -7.33
CA PHE A 85 4.13 -0.23 -7.92
C PHE A 85 3.60 0.29 -9.26
N GLY A 86 4.03 1.47 -9.72
CA GLY A 86 3.46 2.12 -10.90
C GLY A 86 2.00 2.58 -10.71
N VAL A 87 1.50 2.56 -9.47
CA VAL A 87 0.09 2.82 -9.14
C VAL A 87 -0.07 4.19 -8.52
N ARG A 88 -0.80 5.07 -9.20
CA ARG A 88 -1.27 6.34 -8.64
C ARG A 88 -2.47 6.09 -7.75
N TYR A 89 -2.25 6.13 -6.44
CA TYR A 89 -3.30 5.90 -5.46
C TYR A 89 -3.81 7.20 -4.82
N ARG A 90 -5.13 7.38 -4.79
CA ARG A 90 -5.79 8.47 -4.07
C ARG A 90 -7.07 7.98 -3.42
N LEU A 91 -7.16 8.15 -2.11
CA LEU A 91 -8.42 8.03 -1.40
C LEU A 91 -9.37 9.15 -1.81
N GLU A 92 -10.60 8.79 -2.18
CA GLU A 92 -11.63 9.69 -2.72
C GLU A 92 -12.77 9.94 -1.73
N ILE A 93 -12.54 9.71 -0.44
CA ILE A 93 -13.53 9.84 0.63
C ILE A 93 -14.15 11.25 0.71
N TYR A 94 -13.37 12.28 0.35
CA TYR A 94 -13.81 13.68 0.28
C TYR A 94 -14.22 14.13 -1.13
N THR A 95 -14.07 13.27 -2.14
CA THR A 95 -14.51 13.54 -3.50
C THR A 95 -16.03 13.32 -3.57
N PRO A 96 -16.82 14.23 -4.16
CA PRO A 96 -18.25 14.02 -4.38
C PRO A 96 -18.52 12.71 -5.13
N ALA A 97 -19.58 12.00 -4.76
CA ALA A 97 -19.86 10.65 -5.29
C ALA A 97 -19.80 10.54 -6.83
N PRO A 98 -20.36 11.48 -7.63
CA PRO A 98 -20.30 11.41 -9.09
C PRO A 98 -18.90 11.63 -9.70
N GLN A 99 -17.95 12.13 -8.92
CA GLN A 99 -16.58 12.43 -9.38
C GLN A 99 -15.57 11.37 -8.94
N ARG A 100 -16.00 10.34 -8.20
CA ARG A 100 -15.13 9.25 -7.76
C ARG A 100 -14.83 8.33 -8.93
N ILE A 101 -13.57 7.93 -9.07
CA ILE A 101 -13.12 7.00 -10.10
C ILE A 101 -13.22 5.57 -9.60
N HIS A 102 -12.81 5.32 -8.35
CA HIS A 102 -12.66 3.97 -7.79
C HIS A 102 -13.62 3.66 -6.65
N GLY A 103 -14.13 4.68 -5.94
CA GLY A 103 -15.11 4.47 -4.87
C GLY A 103 -14.88 5.35 -3.65
N TYR A 104 -15.56 5.06 -2.55
CA TYR A 104 -15.52 5.90 -1.34
C TYR A 104 -14.33 5.56 -0.42
N TYR A 105 -14.19 4.28 -0.07
CA TYR A 105 -13.21 3.77 0.88
C TYR A 105 -12.43 2.63 0.25
N VAL A 106 -11.57 3.02 -0.70
CA VAL A 106 -10.85 2.09 -1.60
C VAL A 106 -9.58 1.59 -0.95
N LEU A 107 -9.46 0.28 -0.77
CA LEU A 107 -8.24 -0.41 -0.34
C LEU A 107 -7.49 -0.96 -1.56
N PRO A 108 -6.19 -0.68 -1.71
CA PRO A 108 -5.35 -1.41 -2.65
C PRO A 108 -5.22 -2.88 -2.23
N PHE A 109 -5.30 -3.79 -3.19
CA PHE A 109 -4.99 -5.20 -2.98
C PHE A 109 -3.60 -5.49 -3.53
N VAL A 110 -2.69 -5.88 -2.64
CA VAL A 110 -1.35 -6.35 -3.00
C VAL A 110 -1.42 -7.84 -3.29
N PHE A 111 -0.88 -8.23 -4.44
CA PHE A 111 -0.70 -9.62 -4.83
C PHE A 111 0.72 -9.80 -5.40
N GLY A 112 1.50 -10.69 -4.79
CA GLY A 112 2.91 -10.86 -5.12
C GLY A 112 3.74 -9.64 -4.70
N ASP A 113 4.34 -8.98 -5.68
CA ASP A 113 5.07 -7.71 -5.58
C ASP A 113 4.35 -6.54 -6.25
N THR A 114 3.08 -6.72 -6.63
CA THR A 114 2.27 -5.72 -7.34
C THR A 114 1.05 -5.28 -6.54
N ILE A 115 0.51 -4.10 -6.84
CA ILE A 115 -0.87 -3.76 -6.49
C ILE A 115 -1.73 -4.23 -7.67
N GLY A 116 -2.49 -5.30 -7.46
CA GLY A 116 -3.28 -5.96 -8.50
C GLY A 116 -4.71 -5.43 -8.63
N ALA A 117 -5.26 -4.84 -7.57
CA ALA A 117 -6.61 -4.27 -7.63
C ALA A 117 -6.81 -3.10 -6.67
N ARG A 118 -7.93 -2.39 -6.87
CA ARG A 118 -8.51 -1.38 -6.00
C ARG A 118 -9.92 -1.82 -5.61
N VAL A 119 -10.19 -1.88 -4.32
CA VAL A 119 -11.42 -2.47 -3.78
C VAL A 119 -12.13 -1.46 -2.89
N ASP A 120 -13.25 -0.91 -3.33
CA ASP A 120 -14.12 -0.11 -2.48
C ASP A 120 -14.87 -1.02 -1.52
N LEU A 121 -14.81 -0.74 -0.22
CA LEU A 121 -15.40 -1.59 0.81
C LEU A 121 -16.37 -0.83 1.71
N LYS A 122 -17.45 -1.52 2.10
CA LYS A 122 -18.40 -1.01 3.07
C LYS A 122 -18.92 -2.13 3.97
N ALA A 123 -18.71 -1.99 5.27
CA ALA A 123 -19.32 -2.87 6.26
C ALA A 123 -20.81 -2.53 6.44
N ASP A 124 -21.69 -3.39 5.91
CA ASP A 124 -23.14 -3.33 6.10
C ASP A 124 -23.53 -4.17 7.33
N ARG A 125 -23.36 -3.58 8.52
CA ARG A 125 -23.58 -4.26 9.80
C ARG A 125 -25.02 -4.67 10.04
N ALA A 126 -25.98 -3.97 9.45
CA ALA A 126 -27.40 -4.32 9.57
C ALA A 126 -27.72 -5.61 8.81
N ALA A 127 -27.10 -5.80 7.63
CA ALA A 127 -27.23 -7.04 6.86
C ALA A 127 -26.22 -8.13 7.28
N GLY A 128 -25.18 -7.77 8.05
CA GLY A 128 -24.08 -8.68 8.37
C GLY A 128 -23.17 -8.98 7.17
N VAL A 129 -23.03 -8.05 6.22
CA VAL A 129 -22.33 -8.28 4.94
C VAL A 129 -21.19 -7.26 4.73
N LEU A 130 -20.03 -7.72 4.28
CA LEU A 130 -18.99 -6.86 3.70
C LEU A 130 -19.33 -6.58 2.24
N ARG A 131 -19.77 -5.36 1.95
CA ARG A 131 -20.11 -4.94 0.59
C ARG A 131 -18.83 -4.54 -0.15
N VAL A 132 -18.76 -4.89 -1.42
CA VAL A 132 -17.76 -4.42 -2.39
C VAL A 132 -18.45 -3.57 -3.45
N PRO A 133 -18.76 -2.29 -3.22
CA PRO A 133 -19.49 -1.47 -4.20
C PRO A 133 -18.80 -1.39 -5.56
N GLN A 134 -17.47 -1.40 -5.57
CA GLN A 134 -16.66 -1.34 -6.78
C GLN A 134 -15.35 -2.12 -6.61
N LEU A 135 -15.01 -2.90 -7.63
CA LEU A 135 -13.74 -3.62 -7.76
C LEU A 135 -13.10 -3.22 -9.09
N THR A 136 -11.89 -2.70 -9.06
CA THR A 136 -11.12 -2.31 -10.26
C THR A 136 -9.81 -3.08 -10.29
N TRP A 137 -9.61 -3.93 -11.30
CA TRP A 137 -8.35 -4.63 -11.52
C TRP A 137 -7.34 -3.72 -12.22
N GLU A 138 -6.08 -3.73 -11.78
CA GLU A 138 -5.00 -3.06 -12.49
C GLU A 138 -4.67 -3.80 -13.80
N PRO A 139 -4.23 -3.08 -14.84
CA PRO A 139 -3.68 -3.71 -16.04
C PRO A 139 -2.53 -4.66 -15.68
N GLY A 140 -2.60 -5.91 -16.16
CA GLY A 140 -1.57 -6.91 -15.91
C GLY A 140 -1.67 -7.63 -14.56
N ALA A 141 -2.76 -7.44 -13.81
CA ALA A 141 -3.01 -8.21 -12.59
C ALA A 141 -2.97 -9.73 -12.88
N PRO A 142 -2.24 -10.53 -12.08
CA PRO A 142 -2.17 -11.98 -12.26
C PRO A 142 -3.55 -12.63 -12.12
N PRO A 143 -3.90 -13.65 -12.94
CA PRO A 143 -5.19 -14.35 -12.83
C PRO A 143 -5.45 -14.94 -11.43
N GLU A 144 -4.40 -15.40 -10.75
CA GLU A 144 -4.44 -15.99 -9.41
C GLU A 144 -4.84 -14.97 -8.34
N ALA A 145 -4.66 -13.67 -8.60
CA ALA A 145 -5.00 -12.60 -7.68
C ALA A 145 -6.50 -12.57 -7.35
N ARG A 146 -7.37 -13.09 -8.22
CA ARG A 146 -8.81 -13.11 -8.01
C ARG A 146 -9.22 -14.01 -6.85
N GLU A 147 -8.71 -15.25 -6.84
CA GLU A 147 -9.00 -16.20 -5.77
C GLU A 147 -8.38 -15.73 -4.45
N ALA A 148 -7.19 -15.15 -4.50
CA ALA A 148 -6.54 -14.55 -3.33
C ALA A 148 -7.35 -13.39 -2.75
N LEU A 149 -7.88 -12.50 -3.61
CA LEU A 149 -8.72 -11.40 -3.16
C LEU A 149 -10.01 -11.90 -2.50
N GLU A 150 -10.65 -12.93 -3.05
CA GLU A 150 -11.85 -13.53 -2.46
C GLU A 150 -11.57 -14.04 -1.03
N ARG A 151 -10.46 -14.77 -0.83
CA ARG A 151 -10.04 -15.22 0.52
C ARG A 151 -9.74 -14.06 1.48
N GLU A 152 -9.07 -13.01 1.00
CA GLU A 152 -8.75 -11.83 1.82
C GLU A 152 -10.00 -11.05 2.22
N LEU A 153 -11.02 -10.97 1.34
CA LEU A 153 -12.30 -10.37 1.66
C LEU A 153 -13.08 -11.18 2.70
N GLU A 154 -13.10 -12.51 2.57
CA GLU A 154 -13.71 -13.40 3.57
C GLU A 154 -13.01 -13.28 4.93
N ALA A 155 -11.68 -13.26 4.95
CA ALA A 155 -10.90 -13.06 6.17
C ALA A 155 -11.20 -11.71 6.83
N LEU A 156 -11.27 -10.64 6.04
CA LEU A 156 -11.65 -9.31 6.52
C LEU A 156 -13.09 -9.26 7.03
N ALA A 157 -14.03 -9.89 6.34
CA ALA A 157 -15.42 -10.01 6.79
C ALA A 157 -15.49 -10.73 8.15
N GLY A 158 -14.78 -11.85 8.29
CA GLY A 158 -14.67 -12.58 9.56
C GLY A 158 -14.09 -11.72 10.68
N TRP A 159 -13.01 -10.97 10.43
CA TRP A 159 -12.42 -10.05 11.41
C TRP A 159 -13.39 -8.94 11.84
N LEU A 160 -14.23 -8.47 10.93
CA LEU A 160 -15.26 -7.46 11.19
C LEU A 160 -16.55 -8.03 11.81
N GLY A 161 -16.65 -9.35 12.00
CA GLY A 161 -17.85 -10.03 12.49
C GLY A 161 -19.02 -10.02 11.49
N LEU A 162 -18.71 -10.02 10.19
CA LEU A 162 -19.67 -10.08 9.09
C LEU A 162 -19.71 -11.51 8.55
N ALA A 163 -20.91 -11.99 8.22
CA ALA A 163 -21.16 -13.37 7.83
C ALA A 163 -20.93 -13.65 6.34
N ASP A 164 -20.94 -12.61 5.51
CA ASP A 164 -20.92 -12.76 4.05
C ASP A 164 -20.19 -11.59 3.36
N VAL A 165 -19.80 -11.78 2.11
CA VAL A 165 -19.20 -10.78 1.22
C VAL A 165 -20.04 -10.66 -0.04
N ALA A 166 -20.39 -9.45 -0.46
CA ALA A 166 -21.20 -9.26 -1.65
C ALA A 166 -20.79 -8.03 -2.47
N GLY A 167 -20.68 -8.20 -3.79
CA GLY A 167 -20.46 -7.09 -4.72
C GLY A 167 -20.20 -7.55 -6.15
N PRO A 168 -20.24 -6.61 -7.13
CA PRO A 168 -19.91 -6.89 -8.52
C PRO A 168 -18.51 -7.52 -8.69
N GLY A 169 -18.43 -8.54 -9.53
CA GLY A 169 -17.16 -9.15 -9.92
C GLY A 169 -16.60 -10.19 -8.95
N LEU A 170 -17.24 -10.40 -7.80
CA LEU A 170 -17.03 -11.58 -6.97
C LEU A 170 -17.78 -12.77 -7.57
N ARG A 171 -17.24 -13.98 -7.41
CA ARG A 171 -17.89 -15.22 -7.86
C ARG A 171 -19.11 -15.58 -7.03
#